data_AF-A0AAX1N473-F1
#
_entry.id   AF-A0AAX1N473-F1
#
_cell.length_a   1.000
_cell.length_b   1.000
_cell.length_c   1.000
_cell.angle_alpha   90.00
_cell.angle_beta   90.00
_cell.angle_gamma   90.00
#
_symmetry.space_group_name_H-M   'P 1'
#
loop_
_entity.id
_entity.type
_entity.pdbx_description
1 polymer ?
#
loop_
_entity_poly.entity_id
_entity_poly.type
_entity_poly.pdbx_seq_one_letter_code
_entity_poly.pdbx_strand_id
1 'polypeptide(L)' 'MYGDSLKLNDILELSIQLDETLLPYKFDLIIFNQIKNTALIEHIDTIGITLYQKQ' A
#
# COMPACT_ATOMS: atom_id res chain seq x y z
N MET A 1 -2.81 14.05 8.89
CA MET A 1 -2.02 13.19 8.00
C MET A 1 -2.56 11.78 8.18
N TYR A 2 -3.29 11.26 7.20
CA TYR A 2 -3.84 9.90 7.26
C TYR A 2 -2.70 8.93 6.94
N GLY A 3 -2.23 8.14 7.91
CA GLY A 3 -1.12 7.19 7.72
C GLY A 3 -0.07 7.13 8.82
N ASP A 4 0.03 8.14 9.70
CA ASP A 4 1.14 8.20 10.69
C ASP A 4 1.07 7.12 11.78
N SER A 5 -0.10 6.49 11.96
CA SER A 5 -0.29 5.40 12.93
C SER A 5 -0.18 4.01 12.33
N LEU A 6 -0.01 3.87 11.00
CA LEU A 6 0.15 2.58 10.35
C LEU A 6 1.53 2.01 10.66
N LYS A 7 1.53 0.83 11.26
CA LYS A 7 2.74 0.10 11.65
C LYS A 7 3.05 -0.97 10.62
N LEU A 8 4.31 -1.39 10.59
CA LEU A 8 4.76 -2.52 9.77
C LEU A 8 3.91 -3.78 10.03
N ASN A 9 3.52 -4.02 11.29
CA ASN A 9 2.68 -5.17 11.65
C ASN A 9 1.31 -5.15 10.97
N ASP A 10 0.70 -3.97 10.80
CA ASP A 10 -0.62 -3.83 10.15
C ASP A 10 -0.53 -4.26 8.68
N ILE A 11 0.56 -3.85 8.00
CA ILE A 11 0.81 -4.25 6.61
C ILE A 11 1.13 -5.74 6.51
N LEU A 12 1.94 -6.27 7.42
CA LEU A 12 2.29 -7.69 7.41
C LEU A 12 1.06 -8.58 7.59
N GLU A 13 0.17 -8.23 8.52
CA GLU A 13 -1.08 -8.96 8.75
C GLU A 13 -1.99 -8.91 7.52
N LEU A 14 -2.13 -7.74 6.88
CA LEU A 14 -2.89 -7.60 5.64
C LEU A 14 -2.28 -8.40 4.48
N SER A 15 -0.96 -8.41 4.34
CA SER A 15 -0.29 -9.21 3.31
C SER A 15 -0.57 -10.69 3.47
N ILE A 16 -0.53 -11.21 4.70
CA ILE A 16 -0.88 -12.62 4.97
C ILE A 16 -2.33 -12.91 4.60
N GLN A 17 -3.26 -12.05 5.01
CA GLN A 17 -4.68 -12.22 4.70
C GLN A 17 -4.96 -12.16 3.19
N LEU A 18 -4.24 -11.31 2.44
CA LEU A 18 -4.33 -11.24 0.98
C LEU A 18 -3.74 -12.48 0.31
N ASP A 19 -2.62 -13.00 0.80
CA ASP A 19 -2.01 -14.23 0.28
C ASP A 19 -2.90 -15.47 0.53
N GLU A 20 -3.71 -15.46 1.59
CA GLU A 20 -4.73 -16.50 1.84
C GLU A 20 -5.93 -16.40 0.89
N THR A 21 -6.12 -15.27 0.20
CA THR A 21 -7.18 -15.16 -0.80
C THR A 21 -6.85 -16.01 -2.04
N LEU A 22 -7.87 -16.61 -2.65
CA LEU A 22 -7.72 -17.39 -3.89
C LEU A 22 -7.60 -16.49 -5.15
N LEU A 23 -7.09 -15.26 -4.99
CA LEU A 23 -6.88 -14.36 -6.11
C LEU A 23 -5.65 -14.82 -6.91
N PRO A 24 -5.70 -14.79 -8.25
CA PRO A 24 -4.55 -15.15 -9.10
C PRO A 24 -3.47 -14.05 -9.13
N TYR A 25 -3.53 -13.08 -8.21
CA TYR A 25 -2.66 -11.91 -8.15
C TYR A 25 -1.95 -11.87 -6.81
N LYS A 26 -0.66 -11.55 -6.84
CA LYS A 26 0.10 -11.22 -5.65
C LYS A 26 0.05 -9.72 -5.42
N PHE A 27 -0.29 -9.30 -4.20
CA PHE A 27 -0.29 -7.90 -3.82
C PHE A 27 1.03 -7.55 -3.15
N ASP A 28 1.65 -6.46 -3.58
CA ASP A 28 2.75 -5.82 -2.87
C ASP A 28 2.19 -4.61 -2.13
N LEU A 29 2.34 -4.60 -0.80
CA LEU A 29 1.83 -3.56 0.07
C LEU A 29 2.98 -2.76 0.67
N ILE A 30 2.88 -1.45 0.57
CA ILE A 30 3.91 -0.51 1.04
C ILE A 30 3.27 0.65 1.80
N ILE A 31 3.90 1.06 2.90
CA ILE A 31 3.49 2.27 3.61
C ILE A 31 4.05 3.46 2.83
N PHE A 32 3.16 4.21 2.17
CA PHE A 32 3.53 5.34 1.31
C PHE A 32 4.47 6.34 2.01
N ASN A 33 4.17 6.71 3.26
CA ASN A 33 4.98 7.65 4.06
C ASN A 33 6.39 7.13 4.40
N GLN A 34 6.68 5.84 4.19
CA GLN A 34 8.00 5.26 4.42
C GLN A 34 8.85 5.18 3.14
N ILE A 35 8.27 5.49 1.97
CA ILE A 35 9.00 5.52 0.71
C ILE A 35 10.00 6.69 0.75
N LYS A 36 11.29 6.38 0.67
CA LYS A 36 12.37 7.40 0.64
C LYS A 36 12.77 7.80 -0.78
N ASN A 37 12.34 7.05 -1.78
CA ASN A 37 12.66 7.32 -3.17
C ASN A 37 11.63 8.29 -3.76
N THR A 38 12.04 9.54 -3.95
CA THR A 38 11.18 10.61 -4.49
C THR A 38 10.69 10.32 -5.90
N ALA A 39 11.50 9.69 -6.75
CA ALA A 39 11.09 9.34 -8.11
C ALA A 39 9.98 8.27 -8.12
N LEU A 40 9.99 7.36 -7.14
CA LEU A 40 8.91 6.38 -6.97
C LEU A 40 7.60 7.06 -6.52
N ILE A 41 7.68 8.02 -5.60
CA ILE A 41 6.53 8.80 -5.14
C ILE A 41 5.90 9.55 -6.32
N GLU A 42 6.70 10.28 -7.09
CA GLU A 42 6.23 11.02 -8.27
C GLU A 42 5.57 10.10 -9.32
N HIS A 43 6.13 8.90 -9.52
CA HIS A 43 5.54 7.92 -10.43
C HIS A 43 4.17 7.44 -9.95
N ILE A 44 4.03 7.14 -8.65
CA ILE A 44 2.74 6.75 -8.05
C ILE A 44 1.72 7.89 -8.18
N ASP A 45 2.13 9.14 -7.93
CA ASP A 45 1.22 10.30 -7.99
C ASP A 45 0.77 10.63 -9.42
N THR A 46 1.58 10.32 -10.43
CA THR A 46 1.30 10.68 -11.83
C THR A 46 0.49 9.61 -12.58
N ILE A 47 0.73 8.33 -12.30
CA ILE A 47 0.08 7.22 -13.03
C ILE A 47 -0.68 6.24 -12.12
N GLY A 48 -0.68 6.47 -10.81
CA GLY A 48 -1.40 5.63 -9.85
C GLY A 48 -2.91 5.68 -10.07
N ILE A 49 -3.58 4.56 -9.76
CA ILE A 49 -5.02 4.43 -9.90
C ILE A 49 -5.63 4.29 -8.50
N THR A 50 -6.54 5.19 -8.12
CA THR A 50 -7.27 5.11 -6.86
C THR A 50 -8.29 3.98 -6.91
N LEU A 51 -8.05 2.91 -6.15
CA LEU A 51 -8.98 1.78 -6.04
C LEU A 51 -10.10 2.01 -5.01
N TYR A 52 -9.80 2.78 -3.96
CA TYR A 52 -10.75 3.09 -2.89
C TYR A 52 -10.43 4.45 -2.28
N GLN A 53 -11.47 5.25 -2.02
CA GLN A 53 -11.40 6.50 -1.30
C GLN A 53 -12.51 6.51 -0.24
N LYS A 54 -12.15 6.66 1.03
CA LYS A 54 -13.11 6.79 2.11
C LYS A 54 -13.85 8.14 1.97
N GLN A 55 -15.17 8.12 2.04
CA GLN A 55 -16.02 9.32 2.07
C GLN A 55 -15.97 10.02 3.42
#